data_AF-A0A1G3L6B1-F1
#
_entry.id   AF-A0A1G3L6B1-F1
#
_cell.length_a   1.000
_cell.length_b   1.000
_cell.length_c   1.000
_cell.angle_alpha   90.00
_cell.angle_beta   90.00
_cell.angle_gamma   90.00
#
_symmetry.space_group_name_H-M   'P 1'
#
loop_
_entity.id
_entity.type
_entity.pdbx_description
1 polymer ?
#
loop_
_entity_poly.entity_id
_entity_poly.type
_entity_poly.pdbx_seq_one_letter_code
_entity_poly.pdbx_strand_id
1 'polypeptide(L)'
;MNLCDKCSKIDKTCCQLGSGVVLLTDGDIKRIINFVGQNDFWLMEEPKEYLKNRILSSFDPNMRLYALSKDNKVQTLKHQANGDCTFLTEKGCILPMEDRPLYCRIHPYDFVEEVVTGITFVDCPVQYLDKKGDLPDILNVKYDDAVRWVKQLYNELKEGKIYNENRNNL
;
A
#
# COMPACT_ATOMS: atom_id res chain seq x y z
N MET A 1 -4.06 -20.49 10.35
CA MET A 1 -2.88 -19.62 10.46
C MET A 1 -2.62 -19.06 9.08
N ASN A 2 -2.78 -17.75 8.90
CA ASN A 2 -2.61 -17.10 7.60
C ASN A 2 -1.10 -16.92 7.30
N LEU A 3 -0.72 -16.60 6.06
CA LEU A 3 0.69 -16.43 5.70
C LEU A 3 1.34 -15.25 6.42
N CYS A 4 0.60 -14.19 6.75
CA CYS A 4 1.13 -13.09 7.54
C CYS A 4 1.55 -13.54 8.95
N ASP A 5 0.79 -14.44 9.60
CA ASP A 5 1.13 -15.05 10.90
C ASP A 5 2.41 -15.89 10.79
N LYS A 6 2.61 -16.60 9.66
CA LYS A 6 3.83 -17.37 9.41
C LYS A 6 5.03 -16.47 9.15
N CYS A 7 4.88 -15.49 8.26
CA CYS A 7 5.94 -14.55 7.91
C CYS A 7 6.40 -13.75 9.13
N SER A 8 5.47 -13.24 9.95
CA SER A 8 5.79 -12.50 11.19
C SER A 8 6.67 -13.27 12.19
N LYS A 9 6.76 -14.60 12.06
CA LYS A 9 7.55 -15.48 12.94
C LYS A 9 8.85 -16.00 12.32
N ILE A 10 9.01 -15.92 11.00
CA ILE A 10 10.11 -16.57 10.27
C ILE A 10 11.08 -15.53 9.70
N ASP A 11 10.59 -14.39 9.23
CA ASP A 11 11.42 -13.37 8.56
C ASP A 11 10.70 -12.00 8.57
N LYS A 12 11.26 -11.01 7.87
CA LYS A 12 10.62 -9.72 7.65
C LYS A 12 9.29 -9.87 6.91
N THR A 13 8.30 -9.10 7.35
CA THR A 13 6.99 -8.97 6.69
C THR A 13 7.02 -7.94 5.56
N CYS A 14 6.01 -7.90 4.69
CA CYS A 14 5.87 -6.86 3.68
C CYS A 14 5.89 -5.44 4.27
N CYS A 15 5.46 -5.27 5.52
CA CYS A 15 5.56 -4.00 6.25
C CYS A 15 7.01 -3.58 6.55
N GLN A 16 7.93 -4.54 6.67
CA GLN A 16 9.35 -4.32 7.02
C GLN A 16 10.29 -4.36 5.81
N LEU A 17 9.76 -4.68 4.62
CA LEU A 17 10.51 -4.80 3.36
C LEU A 17 10.36 -3.53 2.50
N GLY A 18 10.94 -3.50 1.30
CA GLY A 18 11.06 -2.29 0.47
C GLY A 18 9.73 -1.60 0.15
N SER A 19 8.66 -2.39 0.00
CA SER A 19 7.27 -1.91 -0.13
C SER A 19 6.61 -1.43 1.18
N GLY A 20 7.29 -1.55 2.31
CA GLY A 20 6.78 -1.17 3.63
C GLY A 20 6.32 0.29 3.68
N VAL A 21 6.81 1.14 2.77
CA VAL A 21 6.31 2.50 2.58
C VAL A 21 4.93 2.47 1.91
N VAL A 22 3.90 2.44 2.75
CA VAL A 22 2.49 2.42 2.32
C VAL A 22 1.99 3.84 2.09
N LEU A 23 1.70 4.18 0.83
CA LEU A 23 0.95 5.39 0.48
C LEU A 23 -0.48 5.28 1.03
N LEU A 24 -1.00 6.38 1.56
CA LEU A 24 -2.38 6.49 2.04
C LEU A 24 -3.17 7.48 1.18
N THR A 25 -4.44 7.19 0.96
CA THR A 25 -5.43 8.18 0.51
C THR A 25 -6.14 8.82 1.70
N ASP A 26 -6.84 9.93 1.46
CA ASP A 26 -7.78 10.49 2.45
C ASP A 26 -8.87 9.48 2.85
N GLY A 27 -9.27 8.61 1.90
CA GLY A 27 -10.21 7.52 2.14
C GLY A 27 -9.64 6.45 3.08
N ASP A 28 -8.36 6.07 2.91
CA ASP A 28 -7.67 5.15 3.82
C ASP A 28 -7.60 5.72 5.22
N ILE A 29 -7.19 6.98 5.36
CA ILE A 29 -7.13 7.67 6.64
C ILE A 29 -8.50 7.64 7.32
N LYS A 30 -9.57 7.98 6.59
CA LYS A 30 -10.94 7.96 7.13
C LYS A 30 -11.40 6.58 7.57
N ARG A 31 -11.17 5.54 6.75
CA ARG A 31 -11.52 4.15 7.08
C ARG A 31 -10.80 3.68 8.35
N ILE A 32 -9.50 3.92 8.39
CA ILE A 32 -8.67 3.51 9.53
C ILE A 32 -9.08 4.25 10.79
N ILE A 33 -9.28 5.59 10.77
CA ILE A 33 -9.78 6.35 11.93
C ILE A 33 -11.10 5.77 12.45
N ASN A 34 -12.03 5.43 11.56
CA ASN A 34 -13.32 4.87 11.98
C ASN A 34 -13.16 3.51 12.68
N PHE A 35 -12.14 2.72 12.33
CA PHE A 35 -11.86 1.43 12.95
C PHE A 35 -11.06 1.56 14.26
N VAL A 36 -9.96 2.32 14.26
CA VAL A 36 -9.05 2.40 15.42
C VAL A 36 -9.36 3.53 16.41
N GLY A 37 -10.14 4.54 16.01
CA GLY A 37 -10.48 5.69 16.87
C GLY A 37 -9.35 6.70 17.10
N GLN A 38 -8.21 6.57 16.42
CA GLN A 38 -7.04 7.45 16.51
C GLN A 38 -6.62 7.97 15.14
N ASN A 39 -5.90 9.11 15.10
CA ASN A 39 -5.49 9.81 13.87
C ASN A 39 -3.98 10.11 13.82
N ASP A 40 -3.18 9.44 14.64
CA ASP A 40 -1.75 9.66 14.80
C ASP A 40 -0.89 8.64 14.05
N PHE A 41 -1.49 7.78 13.22
CA PHE A 41 -0.82 6.66 12.53
C PHE A 41 -0.21 7.02 11.16
N TRP A 42 -0.37 8.26 10.67
CA TRP A 42 0.12 8.67 9.35
C TRP A 42 0.89 10.00 9.44
N LEU A 43 1.66 10.30 8.40
CA LEU A 43 2.35 11.58 8.27
C LEU A 43 2.42 12.06 6.81
N MET A 44 2.73 13.34 6.65
CA MET A 44 3.16 13.91 5.36
C MET A 44 4.68 13.99 5.31
N GLU A 45 5.31 13.24 4.42
CA GLU A 45 6.77 13.20 4.24
C GLU A 45 7.17 13.19 2.77
N GLU A 46 8.46 13.42 2.51
CA GLU A 46 9.03 13.14 1.20
C GLU A 46 8.94 11.63 0.92
N PRO A 47 8.64 11.22 -0.32
CA PRO A 47 8.54 9.81 -0.66
C PRO A 47 9.91 9.15 -0.51
N LYS A 48 9.98 8.10 0.29
CA LYS A 48 11.16 7.24 0.39
C LYS A 48 11.42 6.53 -0.94
N GLU A 49 12.65 6.05 -1.13
CA GLU A 49 13.18 5.58 -2.42
C GLU A 49 12.24 4.65 -3.21
N TYR A 50 11.66 3.63 -2.56
CA TYR A 50 10.71 2.72 -3.22
C TYR A 50 9.49 3.45 -3.77
N LEU A 51 8.81 4.23 -2.92
CA LEU A 51 7.62 4.99 -3.32
C LEU A 51 7.98 6.10 -4.32
N LYS A 52 9.15 6.71 -4.18
CA LYS A 52 9.69 7.68 -5.14
C LYS A 52 9.85 7.07 -6.53
N ASN A 53 10.42 5.88 -6.63
CA ASN A 53 10.56 5.15 -7.89
C ASN A 53 9.20 4.79 -8.50
N ARG A 54 8.21 4.41 -7.67
CA ARG A 54 6.85 4.15 -8.12
C ARG A 54 6.15 5.41 -8.65
N ILE A 55 6.25 6.51 -7.91
CA ILE A 55 5.63 7.81 -8.23
C ILE A 55 6.27 8.45 -9.47
N LEU A 56 7.58 8.37 -9.61
CA LEU A 56 8.31 8.97 -10.74
C LEU A 56 8.38 8.05 -11.96
N SER A 57 7.77 6.87 -11.91
CA SER A 57 7.75 5.91 -13.00
C SER A 57 6.99 6.47 -14.21
N SER A 58 7.59 6.37 -15.40
CA SER A 58 6.92 6.72 -16.66
C SER A 58 5.79 5.76 -17.04
N PHE A 59 5.73 4.58 -16.41
CA PHE A 59 4.64 3.61 -16.62
C PHE A 59 3.35 4.02 -15.92
N ASP A 60 3.40 4.96 -14.97
CA ASP A 60 2.26 5.39 -14.17
C ASP A 60 2.31 6.90 -13.90
N PRO A 61 2.20 7.72 -14.96
CA PRO A 61 2.34 9.17 -14.85
C PRO A 61 1.29 9.79 -13.92
N ASN A 62 0.13 9.14 -13.79
CA ASN A 62 -0.99 9.62 -13.01
C ASN A 62 -0.77 9.46 -11.51
N MET A 63 0.01 8.46 -11.07
CA MET A 63 0.45 8.38 -9.67
C MET A 63 1.19 9.65 -9.23
N ARG A 64 2.09 10.18 -10.08
CA ARG A 64 2.79 11.44 -9.81
C ARG A 64 1.84 12.60 -9.63
N LEU A 65 0.83 12.68 -10.49
CA LEU A 65 -0.11 13.80 -10.55
C LEU A 65 -1.05 13.82 -9.34
N TYR A 66 -1.45 12.65 -8.84
CA TYR A 66 -2.47 12.54 -7.80
C TYR A 66 -1.92 12.27 -6.40
N ALA A 67 -0.77 11.61 -6.27
CA ALA A 67 -0.23 11.25 -4.94
C ALA A 67 0.68 12.32 -4.32
N LEU A 68 1.30 13.17 -5.13
CA LEU A 68 2.20 14.22 -4.63
C LEU A 68 1.45 15.51 -4.32
N SER A 69 1.70 16.06 -3.13
CA SER A 69 1.33 17.43 -2.78
C SER A 69 2.19 18.46 -3.54
N LYS A 70 1.75 19.73 -3.49
CA LYS A 70 2.51 20.89 -3.99
C LYS A 70 3.94 20.99 -3.44
N ASP A 71 4.17 20.49 -2.23
CA ASP A 71 5.48 20.52 -1.55
C ASP A 71 6.28 19.22 -1.83
N ASN A 72 5.89 18.43 -2.84
CA ASN A 72 6.47 17.14 -3.20
C ASN A 72 6.45 16.08 -2.07
N LYS A 73 5.50 16.22 -1.14
CA LYS A 73 5.25 15.25 -0.06
C LYS A 73 4.07 14.33 -0.37
N VAL A 74 4.06 13.17 0.27
CA VAL A 74 3.03 12.13 0.20
C VAL A 74 2.45 11.84 1.58
N GLN A 75 1.22 11.35 1.63
CA GLN A 75 0.65 10.75 2.84
C GLN A 75 1.14 9.30 2.96
N THR A 76 1.79 8.96 4.07
CA THR A 76 2.29 7.60 4.30
C THR A 76 1.92 7.09 5.69
N LEU A 77 1.83 5.76 5.79
CA LEU A 77 1.68 5.08 7.07
C LEU A 77 2.98 5.19 7.89
N LYS A 78 2.85 5.53 9.19
CA LYS A 78 3.99 5.58 10.10
C LYS A 78 4.58 4.19 10.32
N HIS A 79 5.91 4.18 10.39
CA HIS A 79 6.71 3.03 10.76
C HIS A 79 7.38 3.27 12.09
N GLN A 80 7.49 2.21 12.88
CA GLN A 80 8.31 2.16 14.08
C GLN A 80 9.79 2.05 13.68
N ALA A 81 10.69 2.29 14.65
CA ALA A 81 12.13 2.27 14.40
C ALA A 81 12.66 0.90 13.92
N ASN A 82 11.95 -0.18 14.23
CA ASN A 82 12.27 -1.54 13.77
C ASN A 82 11.75 -1.84 12.34
N GLY A 83 11.07 -0.88 11.70
CA GLY A 83 10.48 -1.04 10.37
C GLY A 83 9.05 -1.59 10.38
N ASP A 84 8.45 -1.86 11.54
CA ASP A 84 7.06 -2.29 11.60
C ASP A 84 6.12 -1.14 11.26
N CYS A 85 5.08 -1.42 10.47
CA CYS A 85 4.01 -0.45 10.34
C CYS A 85 3.23 -0.36 11.66
N THR A 86 2.60 0.79 11.92
CA THR A 86 1.90 1.07 13.19
C THR A 86 0.82 0.04 13.57
N PHE A 87 0.32 -0.73 12.59
CA PHE A 87 -0.73 -1.73 12.79
C PHE A 87 -0.24 -3.18 12.77
N LEU A 88 1.06 -3.41 12.62
CA LEU A 88 1.65 -4.74 12.68
C LEU A 88 1.79 -5.19 14.14
N THR A 89 1.41 -6.44 14.42
CA THR A 89 1.61 -7.12 15.70
C THR A 89 2.22 -8.49 15.47
N GLU A 90 2.57 -9.19 16.55
CA GLU A 90 3.02 -10.59 16.51
C GLU A 90 1.99 -11.57 15.92
N LYS A 91 0.73 -11.15 15.78
CA LYS A 91 -0.37 -11.92 15.16
C LYS A 91 -0.72 -11.38 13.77
N GLY A 92 0.17 -10.59 13.15
CA GLY A 92 -0.08 -9.91 11.89
C GLY A 92 -0.77 -8.56 12.07
N CYS A 93 -1.34 -8.04 10.98
CA CYS A 93 -1.97 -6.73 10.95
C CYS A 93 -3.31 -6.73 11.70
N ILE A 94 -3.50 -5.78 12.62
CA ILE A 94 -4.75 -5.65 13.39
C ILE A 94 -5.93 -5.15 12.55
N LEU A 95 -5.65 -4.50 11.42
CA LEU A 95 -6.71 -4.00 10.54
C LEU A 95 -7.35 -5.17 9.78
N PRO A 96 -8.69 -5.29 9.79
CA PRO A 96 -9.40 -6.19 8.89
C PRO A 96 -9.20 -5.74 7.44
N MET A 97 -9.39 -6.66 6.48
CA MET A 97 -9.09 -6.41 5.06
C MET A 97 -9.73 -5.10 4.55
N GLU A 98 -10.99 -4.86 4.91
CA GLU A 98 -11.76 -3.70 4.44
C GLU A 98 -11.39 -2.36 5.10
N ASP A 99 -10.53 -2.36 6.12
CA ASP A 99 -10.00 -1.15 6.76
C ASP A 99 -8.51 -0.95 6.49
N ARG A 100 -7.81 -1.93 5.92
CA ARG A 100 -6.39 -1.79 5.52
C ARG A 100 -6.20 -0.68 4.48
N PRO A 101 -5.03 -0.03 4.39
CA PRO A 101 -4.71 0.82 3.26
C PRO A 101 -4.91 0.11 1.91
N LEU A 102 -5.36 0.82 0.88
CA LEU A 102 -5.59 0.21 -0.45
C LEU A 102 -4.31 -0.45 -1.00
N TYR A 103 -3.15 0.16 -0.81
CA TYR A 103 -1.85 -0.44 -1.15
C TYR A 103 -1.65 -1.82 -0.49
N CYS A 104 -2.03 -1.96 0.78
CA CYS A 104 -1.93 -3.23 1.50
C CYS A 104 -2.97 -4.26 1.04
N ARG A 105 -4.13 -3.83 0.54
CA ARG A 105 -5.16 -4.73 -0.01
C ARG A 105 -4.78 -5.24 -1.40
N ILE A 106 -4.17 -4.38 -2.21
CA ILE A 106 -3.78 -4.73 -3.59
C ILE A 106 -2.58 -5.69 -3.61
N HIS A 107 -1.68 -5.61 -2.62
CA HIS A 107 -0.58 -6.57 -2.48
C HIS A 107 -1.11 -8.03 -2.50
N PRO A 108 -0.55 -8.93 -3.32
CA PRO A 108 0.77 -8.89 -3.94
C PRO A 108 0.78 -8.40 -5.40
N TYR A 109 -0.27 -7.74 -5.87
CA TYR A 109 -0.35 -7.31 -7.25
C TYR A 109 0.42 -6.01 -7.49
N ASP A 110 1.17 -5.96 -8.59
CA ASP A 110 1.60 -4.71 -9.20
C ASP A 110 0.46 -4.13 -10.03
N PHE A 111 0.46 -2.81 -10.20
CA PHE A 111 -0.61 -2.11 -10.88
C PHE A 111 -0.12 -0.81 -11.50
N VAL A 112 -0.96 -0.22 -12.35
CA VAL A 112 -0.97 1.18 -12.77
C VAL A 112 -2.43 1.64 -12.77
N GLU A 113 -2.72 2.85 -13.24
CA GLU A 113 -4.11 3.28 -13.34
C GLU A 113 -4.94 2.30 -14.19
N GLU A 114 -6.09 1.89 -13.64
CA GLU A 114 -7.06 0.95 -14.23
C GLU A 114 -6.58 -0.49 -14.49
N VAL A 115 -5.29 -0.81 -14.30
CA VAL A 115 -4.72 -2.10 -14.69
C VAL A 115 -3.91 -2.73 -13.56
N VAL A 116 -4.22 -3.99 -13.24
CA VAL A 116 -3.33 -4.87 -12.49
C VAL A 116 -2.34 -5.49 -13.48
N THR A 117 -1.04 -5.24 -13.30
CA THR A 117 0.01 -5.55 -14.29
C THR A 117 0.74 -6.85 -14.02
N GLY A 118 0.61 -7.43 -12.83
CA GLY A 118 1.24 -8.71 -12.49
C GLY A 118 1.27 -8.97 -11.00
N ILE A 119 1.97 -10.03 -10.59
CA ILE A 119 2.23 -10.34 -9.18
C ILE A 119 3.68 -9.97 -8.89
N THR A 120 3.90 -9.17 -7.84
CA THR A 120 5.22 -8.89 -7.31
C THR A 120 5.60 -9.91 -6.23
N PHE A 121 6.87 -10.31 -6.26
CA PHE A 121 7.46 -11.22 -5.29
C PHE A 121 8.59 -10.57 -4.48
N VAL A 122 8.79 -9.26 -4.64
CA VAL A 122 9.92 -8.53 -4.06
C VAL A 122 9.81 -8.45 -2.52
N ASP A 123 8.58 -8.46 -2.00
CA ASP A 123 8.28 -8.16 -0.60
C ASP A 123 7.60 -9.29 0.16
N CYS A 124 7.45 -10.45 -0.47
CA CYS A 124 7.02 -11.66 0.20
C CYS A 124 8.18 -12.65 0.15
N PRO A 125 8.52 -13.34 1.27
CA PRO A 125 9.58 -14.34 1.27
C PRO A 125 9.10 -15.62 0.55
N VAL A 126 8.88 -15.49 -0.76
CA VAL A 126 8.33 -16.54 -1.63
C VAL A 126 9.22 -17.76 -1.74
N GLN A 127 10.46 -17.69 -1.28
CA GLN A 127 11.33 -18.83 -1.10
C GLN A 127 10.76 -19.89 -0.14
N TYR A 128 9.80 -19.51 0.72
CA TYR A 128 9.10 -20.44 1.61
C TYR A 128 7.77 -20.95 1.05
N LEU A 129 7.43 -20.60 -0.20
CA LEU A 129 6.23 -21.08 -0.86
C LEU A 129 6.57 -22.26 -1.77
N ASP A 130 5.74 -23.31 -1.72
CA ASP A 130 5.88 -24.49 -2.58
C ASP A 130 5.78 -24.11 -4.07
N LYS A 131 4.97 -23.09 -4.39
CA LYS A 131 4.86 -22.48 -5.71
C LYS A 131 4.66 -20.97 -5.58
N LYS A 132 5.45 -20.18 -6.32
CA LYS A 132 5.36 -18.71 -6.32
C LYS A 132 4.00 -18.20 -6.82
N GLY A 133 3.35 -18.92 -7.73
CA GLY A 133 2.05 -18.54 -8.30
C GLY A 133 0.89 -18.52 -7.29
N ASP A 134 1.05 -19.16 -6.14
CA ASP A 134 -0.02 -19.30 -5.14
C ASP A 134 -0.08 -18.10 -4.18
N LEU A 135 0.81 -17.11 -4.32
CA LEU A 135 0.91 -16.00 -3.37
C LEU A 135 -0.41 -15.23 -3.18
N PRO A 136 -1.16 -14.83 -4.23
CA PRO A 136 -2.45 -14.17 -4.05
C PRO A 136 -3.47 -15.06 -3.32
N ASP A 137 -3.53 -16.35 -3.65
CA ASP A 137 -4.44 -17.31 -3.01
C ASP A 137 -4.10 -17.47 -1.52
N ILE A 138 -2.81 -17.53 -1.19
CA ILE A 138 -2.32 -17.66 0.18
C ILE A 138 -2.59 -16.38 0.99
N LEU A 139 -2.50 -15.21 0.37
CA LEU A 139 -2.88 -13.93 0.97
C LEU A 139 -4.39 -13.68 0.94
N ASN A 140 -5.16 -14.56 0.29
CA ASN A 140 -6.59 -14.44 0.06
C ASN A 140 -6.97 -13.11 -0.61
N VAL A 141 -6.19 -12.71 -1.62
CA VAL A 141 -6.41 -11.51 -2.44
C VAL A 141 -6.72 -11.97 -3.86
N LYS A 142 -7.99 -11.86 -4.26
CA LYS A 142 -8.45 -12.24 -5.59
C LYS A 142 -8.11 -11.15 -6.61
N TYR A 143 -7.86 -11.54 -7.85
CA TYR A 143 -7.59 -10.60 -8.94
C TYR A 143 -8.70 -9.56 -9.11
N ASP A 144 -9.97 -9.97 -9.09
CA ASP A 144 -11.11 -9.04 -9.24
C ASP A 144 -11.20 -8.02 -8.09
N ASP A 145 -10.84 -8.43 -6.88
CA ASP A 145 -10.76 -7.54 -5.72
C ASP A 145 -9.61 -6.54 -5.89
N ALA A 146 -8.43 -7.00 -6.36
CA ALA A 146 -7.31 -6.13 -6.66
C ALA A 146 -7.67 -5.10 -7.75
N VAL A 147 -8.35 -5.51 -8.83
CA VAL A 147 -8.85 -4.58 -9.87
C VAL A 147 -9.81 -3.55 -9.28
N ARG A 148 -10.73 -3.97 -8.41
CA ARG A 148 -11.67 -3.06 -7.72
C ARG A 148 -10.92 -2.07 -6.82
N TRP A 149 -9.94 -2.53 -6.05
CA TRP A 149 -9.17 -1.68 -5.15
C TRP A 149 -8.21 -0.74 -5.88
N VAL A 150 -7.64 -1.14 -7.03
CA VAL A 150 -6.87 -0.24 -7.90
C VAL A 150 -7.76 0.89 -8.40
N LYS A 151 -8.95 0.59 -8.91
CA LYS A 151 -9.92 1.64 -9.32
C LYS A 151 -10.26 2.57 -8.17
N GLN A 152 -10.50 2.01 -6.99
CA GLN A 152 -10.76 2.79 -5.78
C GLN A 152 -9.56 3.66 -5.40
N LEU A 153 -8.33 3.17 -5.49
CA LEU A 153 -7.12 3.92 -5.17
C LEU A 153 -6.99 5.17 -6.03
N TYR A 154 -7.14 5.04 -7.35
CA TYR A 154 -7.00 6.19 -8.25
C TYR A 154 -8.16 7.16 -8.10
N ASN A 155 -9.39 6.69 -7.89
CA ASN A 155 -10.52 7.57 -7.55
C ASN A 155 -10.27 8.30 -6.22
N GLU A 156 -9.75 7.57 -5.22
CA GLU A 156 -9.14 8.00 -3.96
C GLU A 156 -8.25 9.24 -4.11
N LEU A 157 -7.19 9.06 -4.90
CA LEU A 157 -6.16 10.06 -5.13
C LEU A 157 -6.66 11.22 -5.98
N LYS A 158 -7.53 10.96 -6.96
CA LYS A 158 -8.17 11.99 -7.78
C LYS A 158 -9.13 12.83 -6.95
N GLU A 159 -9.94 12.27 -6.06
CA GLU A 159 -10.91 13.07 -5.29
C GLU A 159 -10.27 13.69 -4.03
N GLY A 160 -9.13 13.17 -3.61
CA GLY A 160 -8.38 13.60 -2.44
C GLY A 160 -7.96 15.06 -2.46
N LYS A 161 -7.67 15.56 -1.25
CA LYS A 161 -7.23 16.93 -0.98
C LYS A 161 -5.75 17.15 -1.29
N ILE A 162 -5.00 16.09 -1.59
CA ILE A 162 -3.63 16.22 -2.09
C ILE A 162 -3.71 16.71 -3.54
N TYR A 163 -3.08 17.86 -3.81
CA TYR A 163 -3.04 18.43 -5.15
C TYR A 163 -1.60 18.80 -5.52
N ASN A 164 -1.16 18.31 -6.68
CA ASN A 164 -0.05 18.89 -7.42
C ASN A 164 -0.59 20.00 -8.31
N GLU A 165 0.13 21.11 -8.45
CA GLU A 165 -0.26 22.25 -9.30
C GLU A 165 -0.50 21.88 -10.77
N ASN A 166 0.10 20.78 -11.25
CA ASN A 166 -0.08 20.28 -12.61
C ASN A 166 -1.39 19.50 -12.82
N ARG A 167 -2.17 19.24 -11.77
CA ARG A 167 -3.43 18.47 -11.84
C ARG A 167 -4.53 19.17 -12.63
N ASN A 168 -4.53 20.51 -12.68
CA ASN A 168 -5.51 21.30 -13.42
C ASN A 168 -5.18 21.45 -14.92
N ASN A 169 -4.05 20.87 -15.37
CA ASN A 169 -3.61 20.92 -16.76
C ASN A 169 -3.91 19.61 -17.54
N LEU A 170 -4.75 18.74 -16.99
CA LEU A 170 -5.20 17.47 -17.59
C LEU A 170 -6.55 17.63 -18.29
#